data_AF-A0A2D4XD39-F1
#
_entry.id   AF-A0A2D4XD39-F1
#
_cell.length_a   1.000
_cell.length_b   1.000
_cell.length_c   1.000
_cell.angle_alpha   90.00
_cell.angle_beta   90.00
_cell.angle_gamma   90.00
#
_symmetry.space_group_name_H-M   'P 1'
#
loop_
_entity.id
_entity.type
_entity.pdbx_description
1 polymer ?
#
loop_
_entity_poly.entity_id
_entity_poly.type
_entity_poly.pdbx_seq_one_letter_code
_entity_poly.pdbx_strand_id
1 'polypeptide(L)'
;MTHTQSHTNLEPSLPSLIDLQSDVREHFGWDEIDDIESAKAMVLRVENSSLEIWSRHNRMSSLSRLFRRLETRKEGVAILGAAIEPEELIHILSEPTMIVVADGAAGVISEIPDSLSERAWSRVAFIVSDADGGEGTIEAVRRSTPFFLHAHGDNRRDWKSLLEFAEEQEYPPEIILTHQTSEKIPGMHNPGGFTDGDRAACILTSLGVSNDRIQVFGTRADVVGRWSGTTQEKMKIEKLQWMRRILGIQGLWED
;
A
#
# COMPACT_ATOMS: atom_id res chain seq x y z
N MET A 1 -16.40 3.91 24.76
CA MET A 1 -17.42 3.80 23.70
C MET A 1 -16.80 3.00 22.58
N THR A 2 -17.29 1.81 22.31
CA THR A 2 -16.81 0.96 21.22
C THR A 2 -17.22 1.61 19.91
N HIS A 3 -16.28 2.25 19.20
CA HIS A 3 -16.49 2.62 17.81
C HIS A 3 -16.76 1.33 17.05
N THR A 4 -17.99 1.13 16.59
CA THR A 4 -18.31 0.17 15.54
C THR A 4 -17.60 0.68 14.29
N GLN A 5 -16.34 0.26 14.09
CA GLN A 5 -15.63 0.54 12.85
C GLN A 5 -16.46 -0.06 11.71
N SER A 6 -16.86 0.78 10.76
CA SER A 6 -17.54 0.31 9.56
C SER A 6 -16.57 -0.58 8.80
N HIS A 7 -16.85 -1.89 8.72
CA HIS A 7 -16.00 -2.90 8.04
C HIS A 7 -15.80 -2.68 6.52
N THR A 8 -16.29 -1.56 6.00
CA THR A 8 -16.32 -1.16 4.59
C THR A 8 -15.66 0.20 4.35
N ASN A 9 -15.08 0.83 5.36
CA ASN A 9 -14.43 2.13 5.23
C ASN A 9 -13.08 2.17 5.94
N LEU A 10 -12.02 2.50 5.19
CA LEU A 10 -10.66 2.68 5.70
C LEU A 10 -10.46 4.11 6.19
N GLU A 11 -10.92 4.36 7.41
CA GLU A 11 -10.62 5.59 8.16
C GLU A 11 -9.29 5.44 8.90
N PRO A 12 -8.52 6.54 9.08
CA PRO A 12 -7.24 6.49 9.77
C PRO A 12 -7.41 6.01 11.23
N SER A 13 -6.45 5.22 11.72
CA SER A 13 -6.46 4.76 13.11
C SER A 13 -6.24 5.90 14.12
N LEU A 14 -5.55 6.97 13.70
CA LEU A 14 -5.31 8.19 14.46
C LEU A 14 -5.45 9.42 13.54
N PRO A 15 -6.14 10.50 13.95
CA PRO A 15 -6.27 11.72 13.13
C PRO A 15 -4.93 12.31 12.68
N SER A 16 -3.90 12.21 13.52
CA SER A 16 -2.54 12.72 13.24
C SER A 16 -1.89 12.09 12.00
N LEU A 17 -2.36 10.93 11.54
CA LEU A 17 -1.86 10.28 10.31
C LEU A 17 -2.34 11.01 9.05
N ILE A 18 -3.44 11.75 9.13
CA ILE A 18 -3.93 12.63 8.06
C ILE A 18 -3.27 14.00 8.17
N ASP A 19 -3.16 14.54 9.39
CA ASP A 19 -2.54 15.85 9.62
C ASP A 19 -1.11 15.89 9.06
N LEU A 20 -0.35 14.79 9.23
CA LEU A 20 1.00 14.67 8.68
C LEU A 20 1.06 14.74 7.15
N GLN A 21 0.02 14.34 6.41
CA GLN A 21 0.02 14.47 4.96
C GLN A 21 0.06 15.96 4.55
N SER A 22 -0.62 16.81 5.30
CA SER A 22 -0.61 18.26 5.10
C SER A 22 0.74 18.86 5.48
N ASP A 23 1.33 18.44 6.62
CA ASP A 23 2.67 18.86 7.02
C ASP A 23 3.72 18.52 5.95
N VAL A 24 3.62 17.33 5.34
CA VAL A 24 4.52 16.90 4.26
C VAL A 24 4.36 17.79 3.03
N ARG A 25 3.13 18.05 2.58
CA ARG A 25 2.87 18.95 1.44
C ARG A 25 3.42 20.34 1.70
N GLU A 26 3.21 20.89 2.90
CA GLU A 26 3.74 22.20 3.29
C GLU A 26 5.27 22.21 3.26
N HIS A 27 5.92 21.18 3.81
CA HIS A 27 7.39 21.06 3.84
C HIS A 27 8.01 21.08 2.44
N PHE A 28 7.41 20.38 1.49
CA PHE A 28 7.91 20.31 0.11
C PHE A 28 7.35 21.40 -0.82
N GLY A 29 6.43 22.24 -0.33
CA GLY A 29 5.73 23.23 -1.14
C GLY A 29 4.87 22.62 -2.26
N TRP A 30 4.29 21.44 -2.01
CA TRP A 30 3.42 20.77 -2.98
C TRP A 30 1.98 21.24 -2.84
N ASP A 31 1.34 21.43 -4.00
CA ASP A 31 -0.08 21.76 -4.07
C ASP A 31 -0.93 20.48 -3.99
N GLU A 32 -1.97 20.52 -3.17
CA GLU A 32 -2.92 19.42 -3.04
C GLU A 32 -3.80 19.26 -4.28
N ILE A 33 -3.93 20.29 -5.11
CA ILE A 33 -4.77 20.27 -6.32
C ILE A 33 -4.38 19.12 -7.24
N ASP A 34 -3.08 18.88 -7.43
CA ASP A 34 -2.60 17.81 -8.32
C ASP A 34 -2.99 16.42 -7.78
N ASP A 35 -2.93 16.22 -6.46
CA ASP A 35 -3.37 14.98 -5.80
C ASP A 35 -4.88 14.78 -5.95
N ILE A 36 -5.68 15.83 -5.74
CA ILE A 36 -7.15 15.80 -5.87
C ILE A 36 -7.55 15.43 -7.29
N GLU A 37 -6.96 16.07 -8.28
CA GLU A 37 -7.26 15.81 -9.67
C GLU A 37 -6.82 14.40 -10.10
N SER A 38 -5.66 13.92 -9.62
CA SER A 38 -5.19 12.55 -9.89
C SER A 38 -6.17 11.52 -9.30
N ALA A 39 -6.59 11.72 -8.06
CA ALA A 39 -7.53 10.85 -7.37
C ALA A 39 -8.91 10.82 -8.06
N LYS A 40 -9.46 12.00 -8.43
CA LYS A 40 -10.72 12.11 -9.18
C LYS A 40 -10.61 11.42 -10.55
N ALA A 41 -9.48 11.54 -11.24
CA ALA A 41 -9.25 10.87 -12.51
C ALA A 41 -9.15 9.34 -12.37
N MET A 42 -8.46 8.85 -11.33
CA MET A 42 -8.31 7.43 -11.05
C MET A 42 -9.65 6.77 -10.73
N VAL A 43 -10.44 7.34 -9.81
CA VAL A 43 -11.74 6.76 -9.47
C VAL A 43 -12.69 6.74 -10.66
N LEU A 44 -12.70 7.80 -11.47
CA LEU A 44 -13.50 7.86 -12.70
C LEU A 44 -13.07 6.78 -13.70
N ARG A 45 -11.76 6.57 -13.89
CA ARG A 45 -11.21 5.54 -14.79
C ARG A 45 -11.61 4.13 -14.36
N VAL A 46 -11.55 3.85 -13.06
CA VAL A 46 -11.91 2.53 -12.50
C VAL A 46 -13.41 2.31 -12.58
N GLU A 47 -14.22 3.32 -12.27
CA GLU A 47 -15.69 3.20 -12.30
C GLU A 47 -16.29 3.15 -13.72
N ASN A 48 -15.57 3.64 -14.72
CA ASN A 48 -15.92 3.50 -16.13
C ASN A 48 -15.47 2.16 -16.75
N SER A 49 -14.71 1.35 -16.01
CA SER A 49 -14.32 0.02 -16.48
C SER A 49 -15.54 -0.90 -16.60
N SER A 50 -15.54 -1.79 -17.58
CA SER A 50 -16.55 -2.84 -17.71
C SER A 50 -16.33 -4.01 -16.73
N LEU A 51 -15.22 -4.01 -15.99
CA LEU A 51 -14.89 -5.04 -15.01
C LEU A 51 -15.77 -4.92 -13.76
N GLU A 52 -16.70 -5.87 -13.61
CA GLU A 52 -17.57 -5.99 -12.43
C GLU A 52 -16.79 -5.96 -11.12
N ILE A 53 -15.63 -6.63 -11.05
CA ILE A 53 -14.78 -6.70 -9.85
C ILE A 53 -14.26 -5.31 -9.39
N TRP A 54 -14.21 -4.33 -10.30
CA TRP A 54 -13.79 -2.95 -10.02
C TRP A 54 -14.95 -1.99 -9.72
N SER A 55 -16.19 -2.45 -9.88
CA SER A 55 -17.35 -1.68 -9.47
C SER A 55 -17.30 -1.36 -7.97
N ARG A 56 -17.86 -0.21 -7.58
CA ARG A 56 -17.77 0.31 -6.21
C ARG A 56 -18.20 -0.71 -5.14
N HIS A 57 -19.27 -1.46 -5.39
CA HIS A 57 -19.77 -2.46 -4.44
C HIS A 57 -18.83 -3.68 -4.30
N ASN A 58 -18.20 -4.12 -5.39
CA ASN A 58 -17.24 -5.22 -5.35
C ASN A 58 -15.90 -4.80 -4.73
N ARG A 59 -15.47 -3.54 -4.91
CA ARG A 59 -14.32 -2.99 -4.18
C ARG A 59 -14.57 -2.94 -2.66
N MET A 60 -15.77 -2.53 -2.23
CA MET A 60 -16.17 -2.59 -0.81
C MET A 60 -16.23 -4.04 -0.27
N SER A 61 -16.70 -4.98 -1.09
CA SER A 61 -16.75 -6.40 -0.72
C SER A 61 -15.34 -7.00 -0.59
N SER A 62 -14.42 -6.60 -1.46
CA SER A 62 -13.00 -6.96 -1.42
C SER A 62 -12.34 -6.45 -0.14
N LEU A 63 -12.55 -5.18 0.19
CA LEU A 63 -12.09 -4.59 1.45
C LEU A 63 -12.62 -5.35 2.67
N SER A 64 -13.92 -5.67 2.69
CA SER A 64 -14.55 -6.41 3.79
C SER A 64 -13.96 -7.82 3.98
N ARG A 65 -13.58 -8.48 2.88
CA ARG A 65 -12.93 -9.80 2.91
C ARG A 65 -11.49 -9.71 3.42
N LEU A 66 -10.74 -8.69 3.02
CA LEU A 66 -9.40 -8.42 3.56
C LEU A 66 -9.46 -8.15 5.06
N PHE A 67 -10.40 -7.30 5.51
CA PHE A 67 -10.65 -7.04 6.93
C PHE A 67 -10.87 -8.35 7.71
N ARG A 68 -11.84 -9.17 7.29
CA ARG A 68 -12.12 -10.46 7.94
C ARG A 68 -10.91 -11.39 7.93
N ARG A 69 -10.15 -11.45 6.83
CA ARG A 69 -8.95 -12.30 6.71
C ARG A 69 -7.87 -11.90 7.73
N LEU A 70 -7.66 -10.60 7.94
CA LEU A 70 -6.62 -10.08 8.83
C LEU A 70 -7.04 -10.13 10.31
N GLU A 71 -8.32 -9.88 10.59
CA GLU A 71 -8.90 -9.90 11.94
C GLU A 71 -9.00 -11.32 12.50
N THR A 72 -9.43 -12.30 11.68
CA THR A 72 -9.64 -13.69 12.14
C THR A 72 -8.35 -14.47 12.34
N ARG A 73 -7.30 -14.11 11.60
CA ARG A 73 -5.97 -14.74 11.70
C ARG A 73 -5.21 -14.17 12.87
N LYS A 74 -4.46 -15.02 13.56
CA LYS A 74 -3.57 -14.63 14.69
C LYS A 74 -2.12 -14.52 14.28
N GLU A 75 -1.81 -14.99 13.08
CA GLU A 75 -0.53 -14.87 12.41
C GLU A 75 -0.02 -13.42 12.39
N GLY A 76 1.30 -13.27 12.46
CA GLY A 76 1.95 -11.97 12.25
C GLY A 76 1.75 -11.48 10.83
N VAL A 77 1.93 -10.17 10.64
CA VAL A 77 1.89 -9.50 9.34
C VAL A 77 3.22 -8.78 9.13
N ALA A 78 3.92 -9.14 8.07
CA ALA A 78 5.15 -8.48 7.65
C ALA A 78 4.86 -7.46 6.54
N ILE A 79 5.29 -6.22 6.74
CA ILE A 79 5.37 -5.21 5.69
C ILE A 79 6.76 -5.31 5.04
N LEU A 80 6.81 -5.46 3.72
CA LEU A 80 8.07 -5.39 2.96
C LEU A 80 8.23 -3.98 2.42
N GLY A 81 9.21 -3.25 2.93
CA GLY A 81 9.63 -1.94 2.42
C GLY A 81 10.68 -2.06 1.30
N ALA A 82 11.00 -0.93 0.67
CA ALA A 82 11.82 -0.89 -0.53
C ALA A 82 13.30 -1.32 -0.36
N ALA A 83 13.78 -1.47 0.87
CA ALA A 83 15.13 -1.95 1.19
C ALA A 83 15.16 -3.42 1.63
N ILE A 84 14.07 -4.18 1.39
CA ILE A 84 13.98 -5.59 1.75
C ILE A 84 15.02 -6.42 1.00
N GLU A 85 15.71 -7.30 1.72
CA GLU A 85 16.66 -8.26 1.16
C GLU A 85 16.13 -9.70 1.14
N PRO A 86 16.65 -10.59 0.27
CA PRO A 86 16.17 -11.96 0.13
C PRO A 86 16.28 -12.74 1.44
N GLU A 87 17.33 -12.51 2.23
CA GLU A 87 17.52 -13.16 3.53
C GLU A 87 16.44 -12.78 4.54
N GLU A 88 16.01 -11.51 4.56
CA GLU A 88 14.89 -11.05 5.40
C GLU A 88 13.59 -11.73 4.96
N LEU A 89 13.33 -11.81 3.65
CA LEU A 89 12.14 -12.51 3.15
C LEU A 89 12.19 -14.01 3.52
N ILE A 90 13.33 -14.69 3.36
CA ILE A 90 13.47 -16.09 3.74
C ILE A 90 13.19 -16.27 5.24
N HIS A 91 13.65 -15.34 6.08
CA HIS A 91 13.35 -15.33 7.51
C HIS A 91 11.85 -15.18 7.78
N ILE A 92 11.18 -14.21 7.15
CA ILE A 92 9.72 -14.03 7.24
C ILE A 92 8.98 -15.31 6.84
N LEU A 93 9.46 -16.01 5.81
CA LEU A 93 8.83 -17.23 5.32
C LEU A 93 9.03 -18.46 6.24
N SER A 94 9.95 -18.38 7.22
CA SER A 94 10.17 -19.45 8.19
C SER A 94 9.02 -19.57 9.21
N GLU A 95 8.27 -18.49 9.42
CA GLU A 95 7.10 -18.42 10.31
C GLU A 95 5.80 -18.36 9.50
N PRO A 96 4.62 -18.69 10.07
CA PRO A 96 3.34 -18.51 9.39
C PRO A 96 2.94 -17.03 9.42
N THR A 97 3.57 -16.21 8.58
CA THR A 97 3.39 -14.75 8.51
C THR A 97 2.70 -14.34 7.21
N MET A 98 1.70 -13.48 7.28
CA MET A 98 1.09 -12.83 6.10
C MET A 98 1.98 -11.69 5.62
N ILE A 99 2.02 -11.46 4.31
CA ILE A 99 2.90 -10.46 3.71
C ILE A 99 2.06 -9.32 3.11
N VAL A 100 2.44 -8.09 3.41
CA VAL A 100 1.98 -6.88 2.72
C VAL A 100 3.20 -6.26 2.06
N VAL A 101 3.07 -5.88 0.81
CA VAL A 101 4.22 -5.41 0.01
C VAL A 101 4.03 -3.95 -0.37
N ALA A 102 5.05 -3.14 -0.10
CA ALA A 102 5.11 -1.75 -0.55
C ALA A 102 5.69 -1.71 -1.97
N ASP A 103 4.80 -1.64 -2.95
CA ASP A 103 5.09 -1.39 -4.36
C ASP A 103 6.25 -2.23 -4.92
N GLY A 104 7.36 -1.61 -5.34
CA GLY A 104 8.49 -2.29 -5.95
C GLY A 104 9.17 -3.33 -5.05
N ALA A 105 8.94 -3.31 -3.74
CA ALA A 105 9.45 -4.32 -2.82
C ALA A 105 9.02 -5.75 -3.19
N ALA A 106 7.99 -5.91 -4.03
CA ALA A 106 7.58 -7.19 -4.60
C ALA A 106 8.70 -7.87 -5.39
N GLY A 107 9.63 -7.10 -5.97
CA GLY A 107 10.73 -7.63 -6.78
C GLY A 107 11.65 -8.60 -6.02
N VAL A 108 11.78 -8.45 -4.69
CA VAL A 108 12.60 -9.36 -3.87
C VAL A 108 12.11 -10.81 -3.92
N ILE A 109 10.82 -11.03 -4.19
CA ILE A 109 10.23 -12.36 -4.29
C ILE A 109 10.80 -13.14 -5.50
N SER A 110 11.27 -12.43 -6.53
CA SER A 110 11.91 -13.04 -7.71
C SER A 110 13.36 -13.46 -7.48
N GLU A 111 13.98 -13.02 -6.38
CA GLU A 111 15.40 -13.28 -6.09
C GLU A 111 15.62 -14.48 -5.16
N ILE A 112 14.54 -15.06 -4.63
CA ILE A 112 14.59 -16.27 -3.80
C ILE A 112 14.27 -17.52 -4.64
N PRO A 113 14.69 -18.74 -4.21
CA PRO A 113 14.40 -19.97 -4.95
C PRO A 113 12.91 -20.16 -5.27
N ASP A 114 12.58 -20.70 -6.45
CA ASP A 114 11.20 -20.82 -6.96
C ASP A 114 10.19 -21.39 -5.96
N SER A 115 10.57 -22.44 -5.22
CA SER A 115 9.68 -23.05 -4.22
C SER A 115 9.37 -22.10 -3.05
N LEU A 116 10.31 -21.22 -2.70
CA LEU A 116 10.11 -20.16 -1.72
C LEU A 116 9.38 -18.96 -2.33
N SER A 117 9.61 -18.65 -3.60
CA SER A 117 8.92 -17.60 -4.34
C SER A 117 7.41 -17.86 -4.42
N GLU A 118 7.00 -19.06 -4.83
CA GLU A 118 5.59 -19.45 -4.83
C GLU A 118 4.97 -19.44 -3.43
N ARG A 119 5.75 -19.86 -2.43
CA ARG A 119 5.34 -19.77 -1.03
C ARG A 119 5.15 -18.32 -0.59
N ALA A 120 6.02 -17.40 -0.99
CA ALA A 120 5.91 -15.98 -0.68
C ALA A 120 4.65 -15.38 -1.32
N TRP A 121 4.47 -15.57 -2.62
CA TRP A 121 3.28 -15.09 -3.34
C TRP A 121 1.98 -15.62 -2.72
N SER A 122 1.93 -16.89 -2.30
CA SER A 122 0.76 -17.45 -1.61
C SER A 122 0.42 -16.77 -0.27
N ARG A 123 1.39 -16.10 0.35
CA ARG A 123 1.26 -15.39 1.63
C ARG A 123 1.05 -13.89 1.47
N VAL A 124 1.21 -13.34 0.27
CA VAL A 124 0.88 -11.94 -0.01
C VAL A 124 -0.62 -11.74 0.17
N ALA A 125 -0.98 -10.82 1.08
CA ALA A 125 -2.35 -10.44 1.35
C ALA A 125 -2.81 -9.37 0.35
N PHE A 126 -1.97 -8.36 0.11
CA PHE A 126 -2.18 -7.29 -0.84
C PHE A 126 -0.87 -6.51 -1.10
N ILE A 127 -0.84 -5.76 -2.20
CA ILE A 127 0.18 -4.77 -2.53
C ILE A 127 -0.36 -3.37 -2.22
N VAL A 128 0.47 -2.49 -1.68
CA VAL A 128 0.20 -1.04 -1.59
C VAL A 128 1.10 -0.35 -2.60
N SER A 129 0.54 0.38 -3.55
CA SER A 129 1.32 0.85 -4.70
C SER A 129 0.76 2.14 -5.29
N ASP A 130 1.67 3.02 -5.68
CA ASP A 130 1.43 4.18 -6.54
C ASP A 130 1.69 3.87 -8.05
N ALA A 131 1.93 2.59 -8.35
CA ALA A 131 2.18 1.97 -9.65
C ALA A 131 3.57 2.16 -10.26
N ASP A 132 4.57 2.64 -9.53
CA ASP A 132 5.93 2.86 -10.08
C ASP A 132 6.95 1.72 -9.82
N GLY A 133 6.55 0.65 -9.14
CA GLY A 133 7.42 -0.43 -8.66
C GLY A 133 7.96 -1.45 -9.68
N GLY A 134 7.78 -1.22 -10.97
CA GLY A 134 8.36 -2.04 -12.03
C GLY A 134 7.85 -3.50 -12.09
N GLU A 135 8.72 -4.45 -12.45
CA GLU A 135 8.33 -5.85 -12.71
C GLU A 135 7.70 -6.55 -11.49
N GLY A 136 8.11 -6.20 -10.26
CA GLY A 136 7.47 -6.75 -9.06
C GLY A 136 5.98 -6.41 -9.01
N THR A 137 5.64 -5.17 -9.35
CA THR A 137 4.26 -4.68 -9.40
C THR A 137 3.49 -5.33 -10.55
N ILE A 138 4.08 -5.51 -11.75
CA ILE A 138 3.36 -6.19 -12.84
C ILE A 138 3.17 -7.68 -12.56
N GLU A 139 4.13 -8.34 -11.91
CA GLU A 139 3.99 -9.74 -11.52
C GLU A 139 2.86 -9.94 -10.49
N ALA A 140 2.71 -9.01 -9.55
CA ALA A 140 1.57 -9.02 -8.63
C ALA A 140 0.21 -8.90 -9.37
N VAL A 141 0.15 -8.10 -10.45
CA VAL A 141 -1.03 -8.02 -11.34
C VAL A 141 -1.28 -9.35 -12.05
N ARG A 142 -0.25 -9.97 -12.65
CA ARG A 142 -0.35 -11.29 -13.32
C ARG A 142 -0.85 -12.38 -12.38
N ARG A 143 -0.51 -12.27 -11.10
CA ARG A 143 -0.94 -13.19 -10.02
C ARG A 143 -2.29 -12.84 -9.40
N SER A 144 -2.98 -11.82 -9.91
CA SER A 144 -4.27 -11.35 -9.40
C SER A 144 -4.23 -10.97 -7.92
N THR A 145 -3.07 -10.50 -7.43
CA THR A 145 -2.91 -10.10 -6.03
C THR A 145 -3.72 -8.82 -5.78
N PRO A 146 -4.49 -8.69 -4.68
CA PRO A 146 -5.24 -7.47 -4.40
C PRO A 146 -4.33 -6.25 -4.25
N PHE A 147 -4.79 -5.10 -4.74
CA PHE A 147 -4.08 -3.82 -4.65
C PHE A 147 -4.82 -2.81 -3.78
N PHE A 148 -4.06 -2.10 -2.96
CA PHE A 148 -4.38 -0.74 -2.53
C PHE A 148 -3.64 0.23 -3.44
N LEU A 149 -4.31 0.61 -4.52
CA LEU A 149 -3.77 1.53 -5.52
C LEU A 149 -4.02 2.97 -5.06
N HIS A 150 -3.01 3.83 -5.13
CA HIS A 150 -3.18 5.23 -4.76
C HIS A 150 -2.75 6.25 -5.81
N ALA A 151 -3.54 7.31 -5.86
CA ALA A 151 -3.29 8.46 -6.72
C ALA A 151 -2.57 9.56 -5.93
N HIS A 152 -1.60 10.19 -6.58
CA HIS A 152 -1.02 11.46 -6.20
C HIS A 152 -0.61 12.25 -7.47
N GLY A 153 -0.07 13.45 -7.32
CA GLY A 153 0.04 14.43 -8.40
C GLY A 153 0.87 13.98 -9.61
N ASP A 154 1.96 13.24 -9.39
CA ASP A 154 2.95 12.93 -10.43
C ASP A 154 2.88 11.49 -10.98
N ASN A 155 2.14 10.56 -10.36
CA ASN A 155 2.03 9.16 -10.81
C ASN A 155 0.91 8.86 -11.83
N ARG A 156 0.34 9.89 -12.48
CA ARG A 156 -0.83 9.72 -13.36
C ARG A 156 -0.61 8.79 -14.56
N ARG A 157 0.62 8.70 -15.04
CA ARG A 157 0.96 7.80 -16.14
C ARG A 157 1.04 6.37 -15.63
N ASP A 158 1.71 6.18 -14.51
CA ASP A 158 2.02 4.87 -13.94
C ASP A 158 0.72 4.14 -13.56
N TRP A 159 -0.19 4.79 -12.82
CA TRP A 159 -1.43 4.11 -12.45
C TRP A 159 -2.36 3.87 -13.66
N LYS A 160 -2.31 4.70 -14.70
CA LYS A 160 -3.09 4.44 -15.94
C LYS A 160 -2.56 3.21 -16.64
N SER A 161 -1.25 3.12 -16.83
CA SER A 161 -0.61 1.98 -17.48
C SER A 161 -0.81 0.69 -16.69
N LEU A 162 -0.75 0.73 -15.35
CA LEU A 162 -1.04 -0.43 -14.52
C LEU A 162 -2.49 -0.89 -14.67
N LEU A 163 -3.47 0.04 -14.65
CA LEU A 163 -4.88 -0.31 -14.85
C LEU A 163 -5.14 -0.86 -16.26
N GLU A 164 -4.55 -0.26 -17.29
CA GLU A 164 -4.65 -0.77 -18.67
C GLU A 164 -4.11 -2.21 -18.78
N PHE A 165 -2.91 -2.46 -18.24
CA PHE A 165 -2.33 -3.80 -18.21
C PHE A 165 -3.18 -4.80 -17.40
N ALA A 166 -3.73 -4.35 -16.26
CA ALA A 166 -4.57 -5.18 -15.40
C ALA A 166 -5.89 -5.58 -16.10
N GLU A 167 -6.49 -4.69 -16.90
CA GLU A 167 -7.71 -5.00 -17.67
C GLU A 167 -7.50 -6.04 -18.77
N GLU A 168 -6.26 -6.18 -19.26
CA GLU A 168 -5.91 -7.17 -20.28
C GLU A 168 -5.69 -8.57 -19.69
N GLN A 169 -5.63 -8.72 -18.36
CA GLN A 169 -5.44 -10.02 -17.72
C GLN A 169 -6.73 -10.85 -17.75
N GLU A 170 -6.60 -12.17 -17.88
CA GLU A 170 -7.75 -13.10 -17.75
C GLU A 170 -8.38 -13.01 -16.35
N TYR A 171 -7.55 -12.80 -15.33
CA TYR A 171 -7.95 -12.65 -13.93
C TYR A 171 -7.43 -11.30 -13.40
N PRO A 172 -8.12 -10.18 -13.65
CA PRO A 172 -7.71 -8.89 -13.14
C PRO A 172 -7.71 -8.86 -11.60
N PRO A 173 -6.76 -8.17 -10.95
CA PRO A 173 -6.72 -8.07 -9.50
C PRO A 173 -7.90 -7.28 -8.94
N GLU A 174 -8.23 -7.55 -7.69
CA GLU A 174 -9.10 -6.67 -6.88
C GLU A 174 -8.36 -5.37 -6.60
N ILE A 175 -9.05 -4.23 -6.74
CA ILE A 175 -8.45 -2.91 -6.51
C ILE A 175 -9.27 -2.17 -5.47
N ILE A 176 -8.62 -1.72 -4.40
CA ILE A 176 -9.14 -0.72 -3.47
C ILE A 176 -8.37 0.57 -3.71
N LEU A 177 -9.10 1.68 -3.81
CA LEU A 177 -8.52 2.98 -4.15
C LEU A 177 -8.26 3.78 -2.89
N THR A 178 -7.04 4.29 -2.76
CA THR A 178 -6.67 5.20 -1.68
C THR A 178 -6.11 6.52 -2.21
N HIS A 179 -6.15 7.57 -1.40
CA HIS A 179 -5.64 8.89 -1.73
C HIS A 179 -5.05 9.54 -0.46
N GLN A 180 -4.45 10.72 -0.61
CA GLN A 180 -3.82 11.45 0.50
C GLN A 180 -4.30 12.91 0.61
N THR A 181 -5.54 13.17 0.19
CA THR A 181 -6.14 14.51 0.14
C THR A 181 -7.05 14.77 1.33
N SER A 182 -7.26 16.04 1.65
CA SER A 182 -8.16 16.56 2.66
C SER A 182 -9.65 16.40 2.27
N GLU A 183 -9.95 16.39 0.97
CA GLU A 183 -11.30 16.14 0.45
C GLU A 183 -11.73 14.68 0.61
N LYS A 184 -13.00 14.45 0.96
CA LYS A 184 -13.62 13.13 0.82
C LYS A 184 -13.95 12.85 -0.64
N ILE A 185 -13.34 11.80 -1.20
CA ILE A 185 -13.56 11.39 -2.59
C ILE A 185 -14.42 10.12 -2.60
N PRO A 186 -15.68 10.18 -3.06
CA PRO A 186 -16.56 9.01 -3.09
C PRO A 186 -15.93 7.84 -3.87
N GLY A 187 -15.89 6.67 -3.24
CA GLY A 187 -15.29 5.48 -3.84
C GLY A 187 -13.78 5.34 -3.63
N MET A 188 -13.16 6.23 -2.85
CA MET A 188 -11.77 6.10 -2.39
C MET A 188 -11.69 6.24 -0.87
N HIS A 189 -10.54 5.89 -0.29
CA HIS A 189 -10.28 5.99 1.14
C HIS A 189 -8.98 6.74 1.43
N ASN A 190 -8.89 7.39 2.59
CA ASN A 190 -7.63 7.96 3.08
C ASN A 190 -7.30 7.33 4.45
N PRO A 191 -6.51 6.24 4.50
CA PRO A 191 -6.10 5.63 5.75
C PRO A 191 -4.98 6.41 6.47
N GLY A 192 -4.41 7.44 5.83
CA GLY A 192 -3.14 8.06 6.23
C GLY A 192 -1.94 7.44 5.51
N GLY A 193 -0.74 7.87 5.91
CA GLY A 193 0.49 7.49 5.21
C GLY A 193 0.81 8.44 4.06
N PHE A 194 2.08 8.47 3.66
CA PHE A 194 2.61 9.28 2.58
C PHE A 194 3.42 8.45 1.57
N THR A 195 4.21 7.48 2.04
CA THR A 195 4.93 6.51 1.20
C THR A 195 4.19 5.17 1.15
N ASP A 196 4.51 4.29 0.21
CA ASP A 196 3.85 2.97 0.13
C ASP A 196 4.00 2.15 1.43
N GLY A 197 5.19 2.22 2.05
CA GLY A 197 5.53 1.48 3.27
C GLY A 197 4.77 1.95 4.50
N ASP A 198 4.75 3.26 4.77
CA ASP A 198 3.96 3.79 5.90
C ASP A 198 2.45 3.70 5.63
N ARG A 199 2.00 3.79 4.38
CA ARG A 199 0.60 3.61 3.99
C ARG A 199 0.16 2.18 4.20
N ALA A 200 1.03 1.20 3.97
CA ALA A 200 0.78 -0.19 4.33
C ALA A 200 0.52 -0.35 5.84
N ALA A 201 1.30 0.32 6.69
CA ALA A 201 1.08 0.32 8.13
C ALA A 201 -0.27 0.98 8.49
N CYS A 202 -0.57 2.14 7.91
CA CYS A 202 -1.85 2.84 8.11
C CYS A 202 -3.04 1.98 7.69
N ILE A 203 -2.97 1.30 6.53
CA ILE A 203 -4.02 0.39 6.07
C ILE A 203 -4.20 -0.76 7.08
N LEU A 204 -3.11 -1.38 7.55
CA LEU A 204 -3.20 -2.47 8.52
C LEU A 204 -3.84 -2.05 9.84
N THR A 205 -3.45 -0.90 10.39
CA THR A 205 -4.03 -0.39 11.64
C THR A 205 -5.49 0.05 11.45
N SER A 206 -5.83 0.63 10.29
CA SER A 206 -7.22 0.92 9.89
C SER A 206 -8.08 -0.35 9.74
N LEU A 207 -7.47 -1.47 9.33
CA LEU A 207 -8.11 -2.79 9.26
C LEU A 207 -8.17 -3.50 10.62
N GLY A 208 -7.74 -2.86 11.71
CA GLY A 208 -7.80 -3.41 13.07
C GLY A 208 -6.70 -4.41 13.39
N VAL A 209 -5.64 -4.49 12.58
CA VAL A 209 -4.46 -5.30 12.93
C VAL A 209 -3.74 -4.62 14.09
N SER A 210 -3.53 -5.36 15.17
CA SER A 210 -2.86 -4.83 16.36
C SER A 210 -1.36 -4.64 16.09
N ASN A 211 -0.78 -3.57 16.65
CA ASN A 211 0.60 -3.18 16.37
C ASN A 211 1.62 -4.27 16.73
N ASP A 212 1.35 -5.06 17.79
CA ASP A 212 2.19 -6.18 18.22
C ASP A 212 2.26 -7.32 17.19
N ARG A 213 1.33 -7.37 16.23
CA ARG A 213 1.33 -8.33 15.13
C ARG A 213 2.01 -7.80 13.87
N ILE A 214 2.27 -6.50 13.79
CA ILE A 214 2.86 -5.87 12.60
C ILE A 214 4.37 -5.82 12.76
N GLN A 215 5.07 -6.40 11.80
CA GLN A 215 6.53 -6.33 11.70
C GLN A 215 6.89 -5.61 10.41
N VAL A 216 7.88 -4.73 10.47
CA VAL A 216 8.27 -3.90 9.34
C VAL A 216 9.69 -4.30 8.92
N PHE A 217 9.86 -4.76 7.69
CA PHE A 217 11.14 -5.20 7.12
C PHE A 217 11.51 -4.32 5.94
N GLY A 218 12.81 -4.23 5.63
CA GLY A 218 13.26 -3.44 4.48
C GLY A 218 12.83 -1.97 4.49
N THR A 219 12.49 -1.40 5.65
CA THR A 219 12.03 -0.02 5.77
C THR A 219 13.12 0.80 6.45
N ARG A 220 13.69 1.75 5.71
CA ARG A 220 14.88 2.52 6.11
C ARG A 220 14.61 4.01 5.98
N ALA A 221 15.10 4.78 6.94
CA ALA A 221 15.00 6.25 6.95
C ALA A 221 16.29 6.93 6.46
N ASP A 222 17.38 6.19 6.36
CA ASP A 222 18.75 6.68 6.15
C ASP A 222 19.32 6.33 4.76
N VAL A 223 18.68 5.42 4.02
CA VAL A 223 19.10 4.99 2.69
C VAL A 223 17.89 4.73 1.81
N VAL A 224 18.02 5.05 0.52
CA VAL A 224 17.03 4.68 -0.49
C VAL A 224 17.17 3.20 -0.80
N GLY A 225 16.13 2.42 -0.52
CA GLY A 225 16.10 0.99 -0.81
C GLY A 225 16.12 0.71 -2.32
N ARG A 226 16.76 -0.39 -2.74
CA ARG A 226 16.95 -0.76 -4.15
C ARG A 226 15.66 -1.02 -4.92
N TRP A 227 14.56 -1.29 -4.23
CA TRP A 227 13.23 -1.48 -4.80
C TRP A 227 12.41 -0.18 -4.83
N SER A 228 13.02 0.97 -4.58
CA SER A 228 12.35 2.26 -4.75
C SER A 228 12.19 2.56 -6.25
N GLY A 229 11.03 3.10 -6.63
CA GLY A 229 10.83 3.69 -7.96
C GLY A 229 11.78 4.85 -8.27
N THR A 230 11.64 5.40 -9.48
CA THR A 230 12.55 6.45 -9.99
C THR A 230 12.39 7.73 -9.16
N THR A 231 13.46 8.18 -8.49
CA THR A 231 13.34 9.31 -7.57
C THR A 231 14.62 10.15 -7.45
N GLN A 232 14.46 11.38 -6.97
CA GLN A 232 15.59 12.22 -6.58
C GLN A 232 16.02 11.87 -5.15
N GLU A 233 17.24 11.36 -5.01
CA GLU A 233 17.74 10.77 -3.76
C GLU A 233 17.54 11.67 -2.53
N LYS A 234 17.91 12.95 -2.60
CA LYS A 234 17.76 13.89 -1.47
C LYS A 234 16.32 14.04 -1.01
N MET A 235 15.41 14.27 -1.95
CA MET A 235 13.97 14.40 -1.67
C MET A 235 13.41 13.09 -1.11
N LYS A 236 13.85 11.94 -1.64
CA LYS A 236 13.43 10.64 -1.13
C LYS A 236 13.88 10.43 0.32
N ILE A 237 15.12 10.75 0.68
CA ILE A 237 15.60 10.66 2.06
C ILE A 237 14.75 11.51 3.01
N GLU A 238 14.40 12.74 2.62
CA GLU A 238 13.48 13.57 3.41
C GLU A 238 12.09 12.92 3.56
N LYS A 239 11.50 12.40 2.47
CA LYS A 239 10.24 11.62 2.54
C LYS A 239 10.36 10.43 3.50
N LEU A 240 11.50 9.75 3.54
CA LEU A 240 11.72 8.60 4.44
C LEU A 240 11.82 9.01 5.93
N GLN A 241 12.23 10.25 6.23
CA GLN A 241 12.14 10.78 7.60
C GLN A 241 10.68 11.04 8.02
N TRP A 242 9.83 11.47 7.10
CA TRP A 242 8.39 11.57 7.34
C TRP A 242 7.76 10.19 7.56
N MET A 243 8.13 9.20 6.75
CA MET A 243 7.75 7.81 6.93
C MET A 243 8.11 7.30 8.34
N ARG A 244 9.34 7.55 8.81
CA ARG A 244 9.75 7.25 10.19
C ARG A 244 8.82 7.88 11.23
N ARG A 245 8.47 9.15 11.07
CA ARG A 245 7.54 9.86 11.98
C ARG A 245 6.16 9.22 11.99
N ILE A 246 5.63 8.84 10.82
CA ILE A 246 4.33 8.17 10.69
C ILE A 246 4.34 6.81 11.38
N LEU A 247 5.39 6.01 11.19
CA LEU A 247 5.55 4.71 11.85
C LEU A 247 5.74 4.86 13.36
N GLY A 248 6.47 5.88 13.82
CA GLY A 248 6.65 6.19 15.24
C GLY A 248 5.34 6.55 15.94
N ILE A 249 4.46 7.34 15.29
CA ILE A 249 3.11 7.63 15.82
C ILE A 249 2.29 6.34 15.99
N GLN A 250 2.47 5.37 15.10
CA GLN A 250 1.82 4.07 15.17
C GLN A 250 2.51 3.11 16.15
N GLY A 251 3.63 3.48 16.78
CA GLY A 251 4.41 2.56 17.62
C GLY A 251 5.02 1.40 16.86
N LEU A 252 5.26 1.57 15.55
CA LEU A 252 5.87 0.59 14.64
C LEU A 252 7.32 0.93 14.28
N TRP A 253 7.88 1.94 14.95
CA TRP A 253 9.26 2.37 14.82
C TRP A 253 9.81 2.73 16.19
N GLU A 254 10.93 2.12 16.57
CA GLU A 254 11.70 2.45 17.75
C GLU A 254 13.05 3.05 17.31
N ASP A 255 13.51 4.07 18.04
CA ASP A 255 14.72 4.83 17.72
C ASP A 255 16.03 4.12 18.08
#